data_AF-A0A958NC96-F1
#
_entry.id   AF-A0A958NC96-F1
#
_cell.length_a   1.000
_cell.length_b   1.000
_cell.length_c   1.000
_cell.angle_alpha   90.00
_cell.angle_beta   90.00
_cell.angle_gamma   90.00
#
_symmetry.space_group_name_H-M   'P 1'
#
loop_
_entity.id
_entity.type
_entity.pdbx_description
1 polymer ?
#
loop_
_entity_poly.entity_id
_entity_poly.type
_entity_poly.pdbx_seq_one_letter_code
_entity_poly.pdbx_strand_id
1 'polypeptide(L)'
;MAAYTPLFQVDFNHPYYHDGKGRDLYLKPDGNTSLLMRNGRWIWRRLESGYVMLYEYITSGSDPVIGISGDQTLVFSLDHSSPQVFQSFTDLDVITETAVNPSVNQAENKDVTVSSVKDGSSGGENAVDGSNATSWQSEENDDQFIIVDLGQLFRITEIDIKWQKRAETFEIQVAHQPGQWIAISRFEGSNGNNINVSGLAATGRYVRIQCEESNNGKGYGIKELSVFANASYEVTEYTSGKVAYFKNVPASASSDPNNAEIIAQDLIDRIVPAAFNFVYALETPVDTIVEVTGPTGEVFKLTGPDDNTATIIPDDDGVSGHPVRLGSRPSGLYIFTVKTTDESQTLATKRLYYHPELAGTAPLGIVEIAYPGADAHLFGDQEYYALQFDQKATYWTFTIIDKSGQIDFTDADLVIEDDSGDTGNPYATYEFVKGPLDESSTEWAGRNAITFNSKQPIPLFQSPKTGLALKNTSASDPVIISHLNNPAVPGNHIVESKMYVFV
;
A
#
# COMPACT_ATOMS: atom_id res chain seq x y z
N MET A 1 -16.73 4.32 47.42
CA MET A 1 -17.03 3.91 46.03
C MET A 1 -15.72 4.03 45.29
N ALA A 2 -15.24 2.97 44.65
CA ALA A 2 -14.03 3.04 43.83
C ALA A 2 -14.29 4.05 42.70
N ALA A 3 -13.37 4.99 42.49
CA ALA A 3 -13.44 5.97 41.41
C ALA A 3 -12.39 5.59 40.36
N TYR A 4 -12.74 5.73 39.08
CA TYR A 4 -11.89 5.36 37.96
C TYR A 4 -11.65 6.55 37.04
N THR A 5 -10.42 6.69 36.56
CA THR A 5 -10.00 7.73 35.61
C THR A 5 -9.36 7.06 34.39
N PRO A 6 -9.54 7.57 33.17
CA PRO A 6 -8.86 7.06 31.99
C PRO A 6 -7.37 7.39 32.00
N LEU A 7 -6.53 6.40 31.68
CA LEU A 7 -5.11 6.58 31.36
C LEU A 7 -4.98 6.94 29.88
N PHE A 8 -5.42 6.02 29.03
CA PHE A 8 -5.36 6.19 27.59
C PHE A 8 -6.51 5.48 26.88
N GLN A 9 -6.75 5.89 25.64
CA GLN A 9 -7.69 5.27 24.72
C GLN A 9 -6.98 4.88 23.43
N VAL A 10 -7.39 3.75 22.85
CA VAL A 10 -6.95 3.28 21.54
C VAL A 10 -8.17 3.16 20.65
N ASP A 11 -8.24 3.98 19.62
CA ASP A 11 -9.31 3.96 18.62
C ASP A 11 -8.94 3.10 17.39
N PHE A 12 -9.96 2.54 16.73
CA PHE A 12 -9.82 1.90 15.43
C PHE A 12 -10.43 2.79 14.37
N ASN A 13 -9.58 3.45 13.59
CA ASN A 13 -9.99 4.32 12.50
C ASN A 13 -9.88 3.56 11.19
N HIS A 14 -10.99 3.48 10.46
CA HIS A 14 -11.01 2.83 9.15
C HIS A 14 -12.08 3.46 8.26
N PRO A 15 -11.71 4.05 7.11
CA PRO A 15 -12.63 4.80 6.26
C PRO A 15 -13.71 3.93 5.59
N TYR A 16 -13.57 2.60 5.56
CA TYR A 16 -14.55 1.71 4.92
C TYR A 16 -15.93 1.83 5.58
N TYR A 17 -15.94 2.01 6.90
CA TYR A 17 -17.16 2.15 7.69
C TYR A 17 -17.74 3.55 7.54
N HIS A 18 -19.06 3.65 7.49
CA HIS A 18 -19.78 4.91 7.33
C HIS A 18 -19.45 5.96 8.42
N ASP A 19 -19.13 5.54 9.64
CA ASP A 19 -18.72 6.41 10.74
C ASP A 19 -17.19 6.49 10.93
N GLY A 20 -16.43 5.81 10.06
CA GLY A 20 -14.99 5.70 10.14
C GLY A 20 -14.45 4.80 11.26
N LYS A 21 -15.29 3.99 11.93
CA LYS A 21 -14.89 3.22 13.13
C LYS A 21 -14.98 1.69 12.94
N GLY A 22 -13.87 1.00 13.22
CA GLY A 22 -13.76 -0.47 13.12
C GLY A 22 -14.34 -1.21 14.32
N ARG A 23 -15.66 -1.37 14.39
CA ARG A 23 -16.38 -1.94 15.56
C ARG A 23 -16.23 -3.46 15.73
N ASP A 24 -15.85 -4.13 14.67
CA ASP A 24 -15.60 -5.56 14.51
C ASP A 24 -14.14 -5.97 14.78
N LEU A 25 -13.28 -4.99 15.14
CA LEU A 25 -11.93 -5.20 15.66
C LEU A 25 -11.91 -5.30 17.20
N TYR A 26 -11.00 -6.12 17.70
CA TYR A 26 -10.84 -6.40 19.13
C TYR A 26 -9.37 -6.38 19.52
N LEU A 27 -9.06 -5.74 20.66
CA LEU A 27 -7.76 -5.85 21.31
C LEU A 27 -7.88 -6.70 22.57
N LYS A 28 -7.19 -7.83 22.58
CA LYS A 28 -7.13 -8.73 23.75
C LYS A 28 -5.75 -8.66 24.37
N PRO A 29 -5.62 -8.28 25.66
CA PRO A 29 -4.33 -8.26 26.31
C PRO A 29 -3.76 -9.67 26.42
N ASP A 30 -2.44 -9.81 26.26
CA ASP A 30 -1.74 -11.05 26.53
C ASP A 30 -1.75 -11.38 28.05
N GLY A 31 -1.21 -12.55 28.43
CA GLY A 31 -1.12 -12.97 29.81
C GLY A 31 -0.34 -11.99 30.71
N ASN A 32 0.78 -11.44 30.24
CA ASN A 32 1.60 -10.51 31.03
C ASN A 32 0.88 -9.18 31.25
N THR A 33 0.31 -8.60 30.19
CA THR A 33 -0.46 -7.36 30.26
C THR A 33 -1.70 -7.55 31.11
N SER A 34 -2.40 -8.68 30.99
CA SER A 34 -3.54 -9.02 31.84
C SER A 34 -3.16 -9.10 33.32
N LEU A 35 -2.00 -9.68 33.64
CA LEU A 35 -1.49 -9.77 35.01
C LEU A 35 -1.12 -8.39 35.56
N LEU A 36 -0.47 -7.55 34.74
CA LEU A 36 -0.14 -6.17 35.08
C LEU A 36 -1.41 -5.36 35.39
N MET A 37 -2.41 -5.40 34.51
CA MET A 37 -3.69 -4.73 34.73
C MET A 37 -4.38 -5.20 36.00
N ARG A 38 -4.40 -6.52 36.26
CA ARG A 38 -4.99 -7.07 37.49
C ARG A 38 -4.28 -6.55 38.74
N ASN A 39 -2.95 -6.53 38.72
CA ASN A 39 -2.14 -6.08 39.85
C ASN A 39 -2.24 -4.56 40.08
N GLY A 40 -2.31 -3.77 39.00
CA GLY A 40 -2.49 -2.32 39.03
C GLY A 40 -3.94 -1.86 39.26
N ARG A 41 -4.89 -2.80 39.33
CA ARG A 41 -6.35 -2.53 39.39
C ARG A 41 -6.86 -1.69 38.23
N TRP A 42 -6.42 -2.02 37.02
CA TRP A 42 -6.88 -1.39 35.81
C TRP A 42 -8.00 -2.17 35.14
N ILE A 43 -8.80 -1.45 34.37
CA ILE A 43 -9.91 -1.97 33.60
C ILE A 43 -9.66 -1.63 32.14
N TRP A 44 -9.49 -2.67 31.33
CA TRP A 44 -9.54 -2.56 29.88
C TRP A 44 -10.99 -2.66 29.41
N ARG A 45 -11.57 -1.52 29.02
CA ARG A 45 -13.00 -1.43 28.69
C ARG A 45 -13.21 -1.15 27.21
N ARG A 46 -14.05 -1.96 26.56
CA ARG A 46 -14.51 -1.73 25.18
C ARG A 46 -15.33 -0.44 25.10
N LEU A 47 -15.03 0.38 24.11
CA LEU A 47 -15.82 1.51 23.63
C LEU A 47 -16.40 1.18 22.25
N GLU A 48 -17.25 2.06 21.74
CA GLU A 48 -17.77 1.99 20.37
C GLU A 48 -16.65 2.13 19.33
N SER A 49 -15.73 3.08 19.53
CA SER A 49 -14.62 3.40 18.62
C SER A 49 -13.36 2.57 18.86
N GLY A 50 -13.25 1.84 19.97
CA GLY A 50 -11.97 1.35 20.43
C GLY A 50 -11.99 0.79 21.84
N TYR A 51 -10.95 1.03 22.61
CA TYR A 51 -10.83 0.62 24.01
C TYR A 51 -10.24 1.74 24.86
N VAL A 52 -10.61 1.76 26.14
CA VAL A 52 -10.04 2.68 27.12
C VAL A 52 -9.44 1.90 28.29
N MET A 53 -8.24 2.31 28.69
CA MET A 53 -7.60 1.86 29.92
C MET A 53 -8.03 2.77 31.06
N LEU A 54 -8.67 2.21 32.08
CA LEU A 54 -9.07 2.93 33.29
C LEU A 54 -8.26 2.46 34.49
N TYR A 55 -7.91 3.34 35.41
CA TYR A 55 -7.24 3.00 36.67
C TYR A 55 -8.05 3.43 37.89
N GLU A 56 -7.95 2.69 39.00
CA GLU A 56 -8.58 3.04 40.27
C GLU A 56 -7.75 4.09 41.05
N TYR A 57 -8.39 5.14 41.56
CA TYR A 57 -7.73 6.19 42.37
C TYR A 57 -8.48 6.47 43.69
N ILE A 58 -7.80 7.09 44.66
CA ILE A 58 -8.37 7.47 45.96
C ILE A 58 -9.00 8.87 45.87
N THR A 59 -10.24 9.01 46.34
CA THR A 59 -11.05 10.25 46.29
C THR A 59 -10.47 11.46 47.05
N SER A 60 -9.33 11.31 47.74
CA SER A 60 -8.64 12.40 48.44
C SER A 60 -7.69 13.23 47.57
N GLY A 61 -7.63 12.96 46.26
CA GLY A 61 -7.07 13.90 45.29
C GLY A 61 -5.60 13.71 44.92
N SER A 62 -4.98 12.57 45.24
CA SER A 62 -3.70 12.20 44.65
C SER A 62 -3.47 10.68 44.75
N ASP A 63 -2.92 10.14 43.67
CA ASP A 63 -2.39 8.79 43.46
C ASP A 63 -3.38 7.69 42.97
N PRO A 64 -3.01 6.90 41.93
CA PRO A 64 -3.62 5.60 41.70
C PRO A 64 -3.47 4.74 42.96
N VAL A 65 -4.43 3.85 43.22
CA VAL A 65 -4.36 2.95 44.38
C VAL A 65 -3.07 2.12 44.34
N ILE A 66 -2.58 1.78 43.13
CA ILE A 66 -1.32 1.09 42.87
C ILE A 66 -0.66 1.74 41.64
N GLY A 67 0.53 2.32 41.83
CA GLY A 67 1.30 2.96 40.75
C GLY A 67 1.96 1.97 39.78
N ILE A 68 2.39 2.49 38.63
CA ILE A 68 3.24 1.77 37.66
C ILE A 68 4.70 2.04 37.99
N SER A 69 5.50 1.00 38.15
CA SER A 69 6.95 1.17 38.31
C SER A 69 7.66 1.10 36.96
N GLY A 70 8.15 2.23 36.47
CA GLY A 70 8.95 2.31 35.24
C GLY A 70 8.17 2.03 33.95
N ASP A 71 8.87 2.11 32.83
CA ASP A 71 8.27 1.94 31.50
C ASP A 71 7.63 0.56 31.33
N GLN A 72 6.43 0.54 30.77
CA GLN A 72 5.68 -0.68 30.49
C GLN A 72 5.55 -0.88 29.00
N THR A 73 5.55 -2.14 28.57
CA THR A 73 5.10 -2.53 27.24
C THR A 73 3.83 -3.34 27.41
N LEU A 74 2.71 -2.78 26.95
CA LEU A 74 1.42 -3.46 26.94
C LEU A 74 1.26 -4.14 25.59
N VAL A 75 1.02 -5.45 25.60
CA VAL A 75 0.91 -6.27 24.40
C VAL A 75 -0.52 -6.77 24.25
N PHE A 76 -1.07 -6.58 23.05
CA PHE A 76 -2.41 -7.01 22.69
C PHE A 76 -2.38 -7.80 21.39
N SER A 77 -3.19 -8.86 21.30
CA SER A 77 -3.57 -9.40 19.99
C SER A 77 -4.67 -8.54 19.37
N LEU A 78 -4.50 -8.20 18.10
CA LEU A 78 -5.53 -7.61 17.26
C LEU A 78 -6.28 -8.75 16.57
N ASP A 79 -7.59 -8.82 16.81
CA ASP A 79 -8.48 -9.81 16.21
C ASP A 79 -9.62 -9.13 15.46
N HIS A 80 -10.19 -9.85 14.51
CA HIS A 80 -11.41 -9.45 13.80
C HIS A 80 -12.41 -10.61 13.81
N SER A 81 -13.73 -10.33 13.86
CA SER A 81 -14.76 -11.39 13.87
C SER A 81 -14.82 -12.21 12.57
N SER A 82 -14.28 -11.68 11.48
CA SER A 82 -14.19 -12.35 10.18
C SER A 82 -12.95 -11.85 9.42
N PRO A 83 -11.73 -12.32 9.74
CA PRO A 83 -10.49 -11.76 9.23
C PRO A 83 -10.39 -11.75 7.69
N GLN A 84 -10.93 -12.79 7.04
CA GLN A 84 -10.95 -12.88 5.58
C GLN A 84 -11.83 -11.79 4.94
N VAL A 85 -12.93 -11.44 5.60
CA VAL A 85 -13.82 -10.36 5.12
C VAL A 85 -13.13 -9.01 5.32
N PHE A 86 -12.50 -8.78 6.47
CA PHE A 86 -11.71 -7.58 6.72
C PHE A 86 -10.64 -7.36 5.66
N GLN A 87 -9.84 -8.39 5.38
CA GLN A 87 -8.77 -8.35 4.37
C GLN A 87 -9.29 -8.13 2.93
N SER A 88 -10.59 -8.35 2.67
CA SER A 88 -11.18 -8.06 1.35
C SER A 88 -11.39 -6.57 1.10
N PHE A 89 -11.52 -5.76 2.16
CA PHE A 89 -11.73 -4.31 2.05
C PHE A 89 -10.65 -3.44 2.70
N THR A 90 -9.80 -4.01 3.55
CA THR A 90 -8.68 -3.32 4.18
C THR A 90 -7.38 -3.57 3.43
N ASP A 91 -6.63 -2.52 3.19
CA ASP A 91 -5.23 -2.60 2.78
C ASP A 91 -4.34 -2.66 4.03
N LEU A 92 -3.52 -3.72 4.11
CA LEU A 92 -2.59 -3.94 5.20
C LEU A 92 -1.13 -3.91 4.71
N ASP A 93 -0.91 -3.55 3.45
CA ASP A 93 0.42 -3.34 2.92
C ASP A 93 1.09 -2.19 3.69
N VAL A 94 2.40 -2.28 3.83
CA VAL A 94 3.18 -1.22 4.49
C VAL A 94 3.98 -0.52 3.42
N ILE A 95 3.72 0.78 3.28
CA ILE A 95 4.41 1.65 2.34
C ILE A 95 5.43 2.48 3.13
N THR A 96 6.70 2.24 2.85
CA THR A 96 7.81 3.02 3.42
C THR A 96 8.17 4.13 2.44
N GLU A 97 7.88 5.38 2.80
CA GLU A 97 8.32 6.55 2.05
C GLU A 97 9.76 6.92 2.44
N THR A 98 10.64 7.04 1.45
CA THR A 98 12.01 7.52 1.63
C THR A 98 12.21 8.77 0.77
N ALA A 99 12.68 9.85 1.38
CA ALA A 99 13.04 11.06 0.62
C ALA A 99 14.20 10.77 -0.33
N VAL A 100 14.08 11.20 -1.59
CA VAL A 100 15.14 11.08 -2.60
C VAL A 100 15.59 12.46 -3.06
N ASN A 101 16.81 12.56 -3.59
CA ASN A 101 17.34 13.83 -4.08
C ASN A 101 16.56 14.28 -5.34
N PRO A 102 15.86 15.43 -5.30
CA PRO A 102 15.01 15.88 -6.41
C PRO A 102 15.77 16.28 -7.67
N SER A 103 17.10 16.40 -7.61
CA SER A 103 17.93 16.71 -8.78
C SER A 103 18.54 15.49 -9.47
N VAL A 104 18.28 14.28 -8.97
CA VAL A 104 18.80 13.04 -9.56
C VAL A 104 17.78 12.47 -10.55
N ASN A 105 18.24 12.16 -11.77
CA ASN A 105 17.44 11.46 -12.77
C ASN A 105 17.22 9.99 -12.34
N GLN A 106 15.99 9.65 -11.98
CA GLN A 106 15.60 8.31 -11.56
C GLN A 106 15.48 7.32 -12.73
N ALA A 107 15.38 7.82 -13.97
CA ALA A 107 15.33 7.00 -15.17
C ALA A 107 16.73 6.58 -15.66
N GLU A 108 17.80 7.24 -15.19
CA GLU A 108 19.16 6.99 -15.68
C GLU A 108 19.59 5.53 -15.40
N ASN A 109 20.11 4.86 -16.44
CA ASN A 109 20.53 3.45 -16.43
C ASN A 109 19.45 2.47 -15.96
N LYS A 110 18.17 2.79 -16.19
CA LYS A 110 17.03 1.90 -15.91
C LYS A 110 16.68 1.02 -17.08
N ASP A 111 15.91 -0.04 -16.80
CA ASP A 111 15.42 -0.96 -17.82
C ASP A 111 14.38 -0.27 -18.71
N VAL A 112 14.53 -0.45 -20.02
CA VAL A 112 13.69 0.19 -21.04
C VAL A 112 13.05 -0.85 -21.94
N THR A 113 11.75 -0.71 -22.18
CA THR A 113 11.01 -1.44 -23.21
C THR A 113 10.49 -0.46 -24.26
N VAL A 114 10.70 -0.76 -25.54
CA VAL A 114 10.27 0.09 -26.66
C VAL A 114 9.38 -0.69 -27.61
N SER A 115 8.51 0.02 -28.34
CA SER A 115 7.64 -0.58 -29.36
C SER A 115 8.45 -1.14 -30.54
N SER A 116 9.51 -0.44 -30.94
CA SER A 116 10.37 -0.81 -32.05
C SER A 116 11.75 -0.12 -31.95
N VAL A 117 12.70 -0.58 -32.76
CA VAL A 117 14.01 0.03 -32.93
C VAL A 117 14.33 0.17 -34.41
N LYS A 118 14.81 1.33 -34.84
CA LYS A 118 15.17 1.59 -36.24
C LYS A 118 16.31 0.69 -36.73
N ASP A 119 17.32 0.51 -35.88
CA ASP A 119 18.50 -0.31 -36.10
C ASP A 119 19.15 -0.69 -34.77
N GLY A 120 20.13 -1.61 -34.80
CA GLY A 120 20.79 -2.11 -33.59
C GLY A 120 21.64 -1.09 -32.81
N SER A 121 21.79 0.14 -33.31
CA SER A 121 22.48 1.23 -32.59
C SER A 121 21.53 2.23 -31.94
N SER A 122 20.21 2.02 -32.08
CA SER A 122 19.17 2.95 -31.67
C SER A 122 18.27 2.36 -30.57
N GLY A 123 18.84 1.52 -29.69
CA GLY A 123 18.13 0.85 -28.60
C GLY A 123 17.52 1.81 -27.57
N GLY A 124 16.58 1.31 -26.78
CA GLY A 124 15.86 2.09 -25.77
C GLY A 124 16.78 2.64 -24.67
N GLU A 125 17.82 1.90 -24.32
CA GLU A 125 18.85 2.25 -23.33
C GLU A 125 19.53 3.59 -23.62
N ASN A 126 19.65 3.96 -24.90
CA ASN A 126 20.23 5.22 -25.34
C ASN A 126 19.39 6.45 -24.96
N ALA A 127 18.13 6.28 -24.54
CA ALA A 127 17.29 7.38 -24.08
C ALA A 127 17.43 7.64 -22.57
N VAL A 128 18.19 6.81 -21.86
CA VAL A 128 18.33 6.88 -20.40
C VAL A 128 19.78 6.71 -19.95
N ASP A 129 20.75 6.95 -20.83
CA ASP A 129 22.18 6.75 -20.56
C ASP A 129 22.90 8.01 -20.05
N GLY A 130 22.16 9.12 -19.86
CA GLY A 130 22.70 10.40 -19.42
C GLY A 130 23.45 11.16 -20.53
N SER A 131 23.34 10.75 -21.79
CA SER A 131 24.10 11.28 -22.92
C SER A 131 23.20 11.83 -24.03
N ASN A 132 23.31 13.14 -24.29
CA ASN A 132 22.61 13.77 -25.43
C ASN A 132 23.21 13.42 -26.82
N ALA A 133 24.22 12.56 -26.88
CA ALA A 133 24.91 12.15 -28.11
C ALA A 133 24.30 10.89 -28.75
N THR A 134 23.57 10.12 -27.94
CA THR A 134 22.89 8.87 -28.27
C THR A 134 21.37 9.13 -28.28
N SER A 135 20.61 8.22 -28.86
CA SER A 135 19.14 8.29 -28.81
C SER A 135 18.50 6.94 -29.13
N TRP A 136 17.39 6.64 -28.46
CA TRP A 136 16.43 5.69 -28.99
C TRP A 136 15.83 6.24 -30.29
N GLN A 137 15.59 5.37 -31.26
CA GLN A 137 14.82 5.71 -32.46
C GLN A 137 13.89 4.57 -32.85
N SER A 138 12.62 4.90 -33.12
CA SER A 138 11.62 3.94 -33.59
C SER A 138 11.73 3.68 -35.10
N GLU A 139 11.02 2.66 -35.57
CA GLU A 139 10.62 2.54 -36.97
C GLU A 139 9.77 3.74 -37.44
N GLU A 140 9.62 3.91 -38.75
CA GLU A 140 8.95 5.07 -39.39
C GLU A 140 7.43 4.85 -39.51
N ASN A 141 6.79 4.62 -38.35
CA ASN A 141 5.37 4.34 -38.21
C ASN A 141 4.84 5.14 -37.01
N ASP A 142 3.54 5.45 -37.03
CA ASP A 142 2.84 6.03 -35.88
C ASP A 142 2.64 4.99 -34.76
N ASP A 143 2.04 5.42 -33.65
CA ASP A 143 1.76 4.59 -32.47
C ASP A 143 3.00 3.87 -31.91
N GLN A 144 4.02 4.64 -31.52
CA GLN A 144 5.25 4.12 -30.93
C GLN A 144 5.36 4.50 -29.46
N PHE A 145 6.07 3.70 -28.67
CA PHE A 145 6.26 3.99 -27.26
C PHE A 145 7.67 3.65 -26.76
N ILE A 146 8.03 4.33 -25.68
CA ILE A 146 9.11 3.95 -24.78
C ILE A 146 8.53 3.85 -23.37
N ILE A 147 8.93 2.81 -22.65
CA ILE A 147 8.57 2.54 -21.26
C ILE A 147 9.87 2.40 -20.46
N VAL A 148 9.98 3.13 -19.36
CA VAL A 148 11.09 3.02 -18.40
C VAL A 148 10.56 2.40 -17.10
N ASP A 149 11.18 1.32 -16.63
CA ASP A 149 10.96 0.77 -15.28
C ASP A 149 11.94 1.42 -14.30
N LEU A 150 11.46 2.29 -13.43
CA LEU A 150 12.29 2.99 -12.44
C LEU A 150 12.84 2.05 -11.35
N GLY A 151 12.37 0.81 -11.28
CA GLY A 151 12.75 -0.24 -10.33
C GLY A 151 11.92 -0.25 -9.05
N GLN A 152 11.30 0.87 -8.70
CA GLN A 152 10.40 1.03 -7.55
C GLN A 152 9.41 2.18 -7.80
N LEU A 153 8.44 2.36 -6.90
CA LEU A 153 7.49 3.46 -6.99
C LEU A 153 8.16 4.78 -6.58
N PHE A 154 7.89 5.85 -7.34
CA PHE A 154 8.35 7.19 -7.03
C PHE A 154 7.19 8.19 -7.03
N ARG A 155 7.29 9.22 -6.17
CA ARG A 155 6.52 10.46 -6.31
C ARG A 155 7.24 11.37 -7.29
N ILE A 156 6.81 11.30 -8.55
CA ILE A 156 7.37 12.02 -9.68
C ILE A 156 6.92 13.47 -9.64
N THR A 157 7.89 14.38 -9.67
CA THR A 157 7.70 15.84 -9.62
C THR A 157 7.98 16.51 -10.96
N GLU A 158 8.80 15.89 -11.79
CA GLU A 158 9.17 16.44 -13.10
C GLU A 158 9.57 15.33 -14.08
N ILE A 159 9.20 15.51 -15.35
CA ILE A 159 9.65 14.68 -16.48
C ILE A 159 10.21 15.61 -17.56
N ASP A 160 11.45 15.37 -17.99
CA ASP A 160 12.13 16.08 -19.08
C ASP A 160 12.37 15.13 -20.25
N ILE A 161 11.98 15.54 -21.45
CA ILE A 161 12.12 14.77 -22.69
C ILE A 161 12.93 15.61 -23.68
N LYS A 162 14.06 15.06 -24.14
CA LYS A 162 14.86 15.65 -25.22
C LYS A 162 14.72 14.82 -26.48
N TRP A 163 14.11 15.38 -27.49
CA TRP A 163 13.83 14.72 -28.76
C TRP A 163 15.02 14.79 -29.72
N GLN A 164 15.29 13.65 -30.36
CA GLN A 164 16.06 13.55 -31.61
C GLN A 164 15.13 13.66 -32.82
N LYS A 165 13.98 12.97 -32.79
CA LYS A 165 12.86 13.12 -33.73
C LYS A 165 11.59 13.20 -32.89
N ARG A 166 10.97 14.38 -32.85
CA ARG A 166 9.89 14.66 -31.89
C ARG A 166 8.54 14.09 -32.34
N ALA A 167 7.71 13.76 -31.37
CA ALA A 167 6.27 13.63 -31.58
C ALA A 167 5.60 15.02 -31.65
N GLU A 168 4.60 15.14 -32.51
CA GLU A 168 3.67 16.27 -32.56
C GLU A 168 2.49 16.04 -31.61
N THR A 169 1.97 14.80 -31.58
CA THR A 169 0.94 14.36 -30.65
C THR A 169 1.46 13.19 -29.81
N PHE A 170 1.41 13.31 -28.48
CA PHE A 170 1.86 12.27 -27.55
C PHE A 170 1.28 12.45 -26.14
N GLU A 171 1.32 11.37 -25.37
CA GLU A 171 0.98 11.35 -23.95
C GLU A 171 2.17 10.93 -23.09
N ILE A 172 2.24 11.52 -21.89
CA ILE A 172 3.07 11.04 -20.80
C ILE A 172 2.15 10.29 -19.84
N GLN A 173 2.48 9.04 -19.59
CA GLN A 173 1.69 8.16 -18.75
C GLN A 173 2.56 7.52 -17.67
N VAL A 174 1.93 7.20 -16.54
CA VAL A 174 2.57 6.46 -15.45
C VAL A 174 1.76 5.23 -15.09
N ALA A 175 2.42 4.23 -14.52
CA ALA A 175 1.76 3.05 -13.97
C ALA A 175 2.46 2.54 -12.72
N HIS A 176 1.71 1.94 -11.81
CA HIS A 176 2.27 1.23 -10.66
C HIS A 176 2.74 -0.18 -11.08
N GLN A 177 2.01 -0.79 -12.02
CA GLN A 177 2.28 -2.09 -12.62
C GLN A 177 2.19 -1.99 -14.15
N PRO A 178 2.90 -2.82 -14.92
CA PRO A 178 2.84 -2.76 -16.37
C PRO A 178 1.41 -2.92 -16.91
N GLY A 179 1.01 -2.08 -17.87
CA GLY A 179 -0.26 -2.20 -18.59
C GLY A 179 -1.43 -1.37 -18.04
N GLN A 180 -1.30 -0.77 -16.86
CA GLN A 180 -2.33 0.10 -16.26
C GLN A 180 -1.91 1.56 -16.32
N TRP A 181 -2.04 2.15 -17.50
CA TRP A 181 -1.53 3.48 -17.79
C TRP A 181 -2.50 4.59 -17.42
N ILE A 182 -2.02 5.56 -16.66
CA ILE A 182 -2.72 6.80 -16.34
C ILE A 182 -2.00 7.92 -17.09
N ALA A 183 -2.70 8.60 -17.98
CA ALA A 183 -2.17 9.80 -18.64
C ALA A 183 -2.07 10.95 -17.64
N ILE A 184 -0.87 11.48 -17.48
CA ILE A 184 -0.57 12.63 -16.59
C ILE A 184 -0.35 13.92 -17.38
N SER A 185 -0.11 13.82 -18.70
CA SER A 185 -0.05 14.96 -19.62
C SER A 185 -0.34 14.48 -21.05
N ARG A 186 -1.03 15.32 -21.83
CA ARG A 186 -1.28 15.12 -23.25
C ARG A 186 -0.81 16.36 -24.01
N PHE A 187 -0.16 16.15 -25.14
CA PHE A 187 0.36 17.20 -26.02
C PHE A 187 -0.20 17.00 -27.42
N GLU A 188 -0.68 18.08 -28.04
CA GLU A 188 -1.17 18.13 -29.42
C GLU A 188 -0.52 19.33 -30.12
N GLY A 189 0.00 19.15 -31.33
CA GLY A 189 0.67 20.22 -32.07
C GLY A 189 1.99 20.69 -31.44
N SER A 190 2.69 19.82 -30.69
CA SER A 190 3.91 20.17 -29.96
C SER A 190 5.04 20.62 -30.90
N ASN A 191 5.69 21.75 -30.56
CA ASN A 191 6.68 22.39 -31.43
C ASN A 191 8.10 22.56 -30.83
N GLY A 192 8.42 21.93 -29.71
CA GLY A 192 9.74 21.96 -29.06
C GLY A 192 10.54 20.66 -29.19
N ASN A 193 11.88 20.76 -29.23
CA ASN A 193 12.76 19.58 -29.12
C ASN A 193 13.04 19.19 -27.66
N ASN A 194 12.71 20.06 -26.70
CA ASN A 194 12.78 19.76 -25.28
C ASN A 194 11.39 20.00 -24.69
N ILE A 195 10.88 19.04 -23.93
CA ILE A 195 9.62 19.14 -23.20
C ILE A 195 9.92 18.90 -21.74
N ASN A 196 9.71 19.91 -20.92
CA ASN A 196 9.84 19.81 -19.48
C ASN A 196 8.46 19.97 -18.84
N VAL A 197 8.03 18.96 -18.10
CA VAL A 197 6.77 18.97 -17.37
C VAL A 197 7.11 18.92 -15.88
N SER A 198 6.95 20.04 -15.20
CA SER A 198 7.25 20.20 -13.77
C SER A 198 5.98 20.43 -12.95
N GLY A 199 6.10 20.30 -11.62
CA GLY A 199 4.96 20.46 -10.70
C GLY A 199 4.00 19.26 -10.72
N LEU A 200 4.50 18.11 -11.16
CA LEU A 200 3.74 16.85 -11.14
C LEU A 200 3.54 16.39 -9.68
N ALA A 201 2.41 15.74 -9.46
CA ALA A 201 2.10 15.02 -8.22
C ALA A 201 1.67 13.58 -8.57
N ALA A 202 2.44 12.95 -9.47
CA ALA A 202 2.15 11.62 -9.97
C ALA A 202 2.94 10.57 -9.20
N THR A 203 2.31 9.43 -8.89
CA THR A 203 3.01 8.27 -8.33
C THR A 203 3.05 7.16 -9.38
N GLY A 204 4.22 6.58 -9.60
CA GLY A 204 4.39 5.47 -10.53
C GLY A 204 5.77 4.85 -10.48
N ARG A 205 5.87 3.59 -10.93
CA ARG A 205 7.11 2.84 -11.13
C ARG A 205 7.49 2.83 -12.60
N TYR A 206 6.49 2.80 -13.48
CA TYR A 206 6.67 2.80 -14.91
C TYR A 206 6.31 4.16 -15.48
N VAL A 207 7.15 4.70 -16.36
CA VAL A 207 6.87 5.92 -17.13
C VAL A 207 6.82 5.54 -18.61
N ARG A 208 5.72 5.87 -19.29
CA ARG A 208 5.53 5.66 -20.73
C ARG A 208 5.38 6.97 -21.45
N ILE A 209 6.11 7.13 -22.55
CA ILE A 209 5.86 8.15 -23.56
C ILE A 209 5.17 7.47 -24.72
N GLN A 210 3.86 7.70 -24.88
CA GLN A 210 3.06 7.15 -25.98
C GLN A 210 3.01 8.19 -27.10
N CYS A 211 3.68 7.91 -28.22
CA CYS A 211 3.74 8.81 -29.37
C CYS A 211 2.69 8.40 -30.41
N GLU A 212 1.84 9.35 -30.80
CA GLU A 212 0.70 9.11 -31.70
C GLU A 212 0.95 9.68 -33.10
N GLU A 213 1.51 10.90 -33.20
CA GLU A 213 1.79 11.54 -34.48
C GLU A 213 3.22 12.08 -34.55
N SER A 214 3.97 11.72 -35.59
CA SER A 214 5.34 12.19 -35.82
C SER A 214 5.37 13.54 -36.54
N ASN A 215 6.25 14.44 -36.13
CA ASN A 215 6.33 15.80 -36.70
C ASN A 215 6.71 15.86 -38.19
N ASN A 216 7.24 14.78 -38.76
CA ASN A 216 7.68 14.71 -40.15
C ASN A 216 7.46 13.34 -40.79
N GLY A 217 6.71 12.46 -40.13
CA GLY A 217 6.42 11.10 -40.59
C GLY A 217 7.64 10.17 -40.64
N LYS A 218 8.73 10.46 -39.91
CA LYS A 218 9.97 9.63 -39.90
C LYS A 218 10.20 8.94 -38.56
N GLY A 219 9.10 8.56 -37.91
CA GLY A 219 9.08 7.95 -36.59
C GLY A 219 9.50 8.92 -35.49
N TYR A 220 9.97 8.37 -34.39
CA TYR A 220 10.28 9.08 -33.15
C TYR A 220 11.70 8.78 -32.71
N GLY A 221 12.24 9.64 -31.86
CA GLY A 221 13.51 9.38 -31.21
C GLY A 221 13.76 10.31 -30.05
N ILE A 222 14.24 9.75 -28.96
CA ILE A 222 14.48 10.43 -27.68
C ILE A 222 15.96 10.28 -27.36
N LYS A 223 16.62 11.40 -27.16
CA LYS A 223 18.02 11.48 -26.69
C LYS A 223 18.12 11.20 -25.21
N GLU A 224 17.23 11.81 -24.43
CA GLU A 224 17.23 11.67 -22.98
C GLU A 224 15.78 11.80 -22.50
N LEU A 225 15.38 10.85 -21.66
CA LEU A 225 14.17 10.87 -20.86
C LEU A 225 14.60 10.91 -19.39
N SER A 226 14.41 12.06 -18.75
CA SER A 226 14.74 12.24 -17.35
C SER A 226 13.49 12.28 -16.49
N VAL A 227 13.51 11.57 -15.37
CA VAL A 227 12.41 11.53 -14.39
C VAL A 227 12.95 11.97 -13.04
N PHE A 228 12.39 13.02 -12.48
CA PHE A 228 12.77 13.54 -11.16
C PHE A 228 11.65 13.32 -10.16
N ALA A 229 12.05 12.99 -8.93
CA ALA A 229 11.15 12.63 -7.85
C ALA A 229 11.65 13.19 -6.53
N ASN A 230 10.77 13.37 -5.55
CA ASN A 230 11.16 13.81 -4.19
C ASN A 230 11.01 12.71 -3.14
N ALA A 231 10.34 11.61 -3.47
CA ALA A 231 10.24 10.43 -2.63
C ALA A 231 10.19 9.14 -3.45
N SER A 232 10.69 8.06 -2.87
CA SER A 232 10.46 6.68 -3.32
C SER A 232 9.64 5.91 -2.30
N TYR A 233 8.97 4.87 -2.77
CA TYR A 233 8.12 4.02 -1.97
C TYR A 233 8.55 2.57 -2.09
N GLU A 234 8.84 1.95 -0.96
CA GLU A 234 8.95 0.49 -0.85
C GLU A 234 7.62 -0.05 -0.34
N VAL A 235 7.05 -1.00 -1.06
CA VAL A 235 5.79 -1.65 -0.66
C VAL A 235 6.12 -3.02 -0.10
N THR A 236 5.85 -3.20 1.18
CA THR A 236 5.85 -4.53 1.81
C THR A 236 4.43 -5.05 1.78
N GLU A 237 4.15 -5.93 0.83
CA GLU A 237 2.81 -6.53 0.67
C GLU A 237 2.45 -7.42 1.87
N TYR A 238 1.19 -7.33 2.29
CA TYR A 238 0.53 -8.23 3.20
C TYR A 238 0.08 -9.48 2.45
N THR A 239 0.80 -10.58 2.67
CA THR A 239 0.49 -11.89 2.07
C THR A 239 0.04 -12.87 3.13
N SER A 240 -0.63 -13.95 2.69
CA SER A 240 -1.11 -15.01 3.58
C SER A 240 0.04 -15.54 4.46
N GLY A 241 -0.15 -15.47 5.78
CA GLY A 241 0.82 -15.90 6.79
C GLY A 241 1.53 -14.74 7.49
N LYS A 242 1.60 -13.55 6.87
CA LYS A 242 2.07 -12.34 7.54
C LYS A 242 1.09 -11.86 8.60
N VAL A 243 1.62 -11.11 9.56
CA VAL A 243 0.87 -10.57 10.69
C VAL A 243 1.14 -9.07 10.78
N ALA A 244 0.09 -8.27 10.98
CA ALA A 244 0.24 -6.84 11.19
C ALA A 244 0.89 -6.57 12.55
N TYR A 245 1.83 -5.64 12.63
CA TYR A 245 2.54 -5.31 13.85
C TYR A 245 2.48 -3.80 14.08
N PHE A 246 1.88 -3.40 15.20
CA PHE A 246 1.71 -2.00 15.55
C PHE A 246 2.57 -1.66 16.76
N LYS A 247 3.33 -0.56 16.68
CA LYS A 247 4.18 -0.09 17.79
C LYS A 247 4.31 1.43 17.81
N ASN A 248 4.21 2.05 18.99
CA ASN A 248 4.44 3.48 19.19
C ASN A 248 5.87 3.74 19.72
N VAL A 249 6.88 3.60 18.87
CA VAL A 249 8.28 3.90 19.25
C VAL A 249 8.94 4.83 18.23
N PRO A 250 9.44 6.01 18.65
CA PRO A 250 9.33 6.58 20.01
C PRO A 250 7.87 6.93 20.36
N ALA A 251 7.47 6.70 21.61
CA ALA A 251 6.12 7.00 22.07
C ALA A 251 5.90 8.52 22.11
N SER A 252 4.82 8.99 21.49
CA SER A 252 4.50 10.40 21.37
C SER A 252 3.01 10.65 21.57
N ALA A 253 2.51 10.24 22.75
CA ALA A 253 1.09 10.27 23.07
C ALA A 253 0.47 11.67 22.92
N SER A 254 -0.74 11.71 22.38
CA SER A 254 -1.54 12.94 22.25
C SER A 254 -2.56 13.06 23.37
N SER A 255 -2.81 14.28 23.85
CA SER A 255 -3.93 14.58 24.75
C SER A 255 -5.18 15.11 24.05
N ASP A 256 -5.15 15.27 22.71
CA ASP A 256 -6.30 15.69 21.92
C ASP A 256 -7.00 14.47 21.29
N PRO A 257 -8.27 14.17 21.65
CA PRO A 257 -9.01 13.05 21.08
C PRO A 257 -9.22 13.14 19.56
N ASN A 258 -9.14 14.33 18.97
CA ASN A 258 -9.30 14.53 17.53
C ASN A 258 -7.98 14.41 16.76
N ASN A 259 -6.85 14.36 17.48
CA ASN A 259 -5.51 14.24 16.92
C ASN A 259 -4.71 13.21 17.70
N ALA A 260 -5.25 12.00 17.82
CA ALA A 260 -4.61 10.87 18.49
C ALA A 260 -3.26 10.52 17.83
N GLU A 261 -2.32 9.96 18.61
CA GLU A 261 -1.10 9.38 18.05
C GLU A 261 -1.45 8.18 17.17
N ILE A 262 -1.10 8.23 15.88
CA ILE A 262 -1.24 7.07 15.00
C ILE A 262 -0.13 6.08 15.33
N ILE A 263 -0.51 4.90 15.84
CA ILE A 263 0.45 3.84 16.13
C ILE A 263 0.98 3.30 14.81
N ALA A 264 2.29 3.35 14.62
CA ALA A 264 2.93 2.94 13.37
C ALA A 264 2.66 1.46 13.07
N GLN A 265 2.26 1.17 11.83
CA GLN A 265 2.08 -0.17 11.31
C GLN A 265 3.37 -0.66 10.65
N ASP A 266 3.63 -1.95 10.83
CA ASP A 266 4.65 -2.72 10.14
C ASP A 266 4.13 -4.14 9.88
N LEU A 267 4.90 -4.96 9.16
CA LEU A 267 4.60 -6.36 8.92
C LEU A 267 5.69 -7.28 9.46
N ILE A 268 5.26 -8.38 10.06
CA ILE A 268 6.13 -9.48 10.48
C ILE A 268 5.77 -10.75 9.71
N ASP A 269 6.75 -11.63 9.49
CA ASP A 269 6.56 -12.85 8.71
C ASP A 269 5.63 -13.84 9.42
N ARG A 270 5.72 -13.96 10.76
CA ARG A 270 4.83 -14.79 11.59
C ARG A 270 5.13 -14.63 13.09
N ILE A 271 4.20 -15.11 13.91
CA ILE A 271 4.38 -15.34 15.34
C ILE A 271 4.98 -16.74 15.55
N VAL A 272 6.00 -16.86 16.39
CA VAL A 272 6.68 -18.13 16.67
C VAL A 272 6.61 -18.52 18.15
N PRO A 273 6.51 -19.83 18.46
CA PRO A 273 6.61 -20.33 19.83
C PRO A 273 8.07 -20.31 20.33
N ALA A 274 8.28 -20.73 21.58
CA ALA A 274 9.59 -20.76 22.22
C ALA A 274 10.62 -21.66 21.52
N ALA A 275 10.17 -22.68 20.78
CA ALA A 275 11.02 -23.54 19.98
C ALA A 275 10.37 -23.77 18.61
N PHE A 276 11.11 -23.50 17.54
CA PHE A 276 10.62 -23.60 16.17
C PHE A 276 11.76 -23.90 15.20
N ASN A 277 11.42 -24.28 13.97
CA ASN A 277 12.39 -24.39 12.89
C ASN A 277 12.41 -23.09 12.07
N PHE A 278 13.54 -22.40 12.06
CA PHE A 278 13.79 -21.27 11.18
C PHE A 278 14.17 -21.79 9.80
N VAL A 279 13.40 -21.41 8.78
CA VAL A 279 13.62 -21.88 7.40
C VAL A 279 13.75 -20.68 6.48
N TYR A 280 14.74 -20.73 5.59
CA TYR A 280 14.89 -19.79 4.48
C TYR A 280 15.36 -20.52 3.22
N ALA A 281 15.11 -19.91 2.08
CA ALA A 281 15.52 -20.39 0.77
C ALA A 281 16.27 -19.27 0.05
N LEU A 282 17.30 -19.63 -0.72
CA LEU A 282 18.09 -18.72 -1.54
C LEU A 282 17.96 -19.12 -3.01
N GLU A 283 17.89 -18.13 -3.90
CA GLU A 283 17.84 -18.39 -5.35
C GLU A 283 19.10 -19.10 -5.86
N THR A 284 20.24 -18.77 -5.26
CA THR A 284 21.51 -19.44 -5.50
C THR A 284 21.99 -20.03 -4.19
N PRO A 285 22.22 -21.36 -4.11
CA PRO A 285 22.78 -21.97 -2.91
C PRO A 285 24.19 -21.42 -2.61
N VAL A 286 24.37 -20.90 -1.40
CA VAL A 286 25.65 -20.37 -0.88
C VAL A 286 25.69 -20.57 0.64
N ASP A 287 26.86 -20.88 1.19
CA ASP A 287 27.06 -20.92 2.64
C ASP A 287 26.75 -19.56 3.28
N THR A 288 26.14 -19.59 4.46
CA THR A 288 25.58 -18.39 5.10
C THR A 288 25.87 -18.32 6.59
N ILE A 289 25.66 -17.13 7.15
CA ILE A 289 25.57 -16.87 8.58
C ILE A 289 24.18 -16.27 8.85
N VAL A 290 23.53 -16.69 9.94
CA VAL A 290 22.27 -16.09 10.40
C VAL A 290 22.53 -15.31 11.69
N GLU A 291 22.47 -13.98 11.57
CA GLU A 291 22.51 -13.06 12.70
C GLU A 291 21.09 -12.78 13.19
N VAL A 292 20.87 -12.80 14.49
CA VAL A 292 19.57 -12.59 15.11
C VAL A 292 19.67 -11.40 16.05
N THR A 293 18.88 -10.36 15.79
CA THR A 293 18.70 -9.20 16.67
C THR A 293 17.39 -9.34 17.43
N GLY A 294 17.43 -9.28 18.75
CA GLY A 294 16.24 -9.37 19.61
C GLY A 294 15.64 -8.02 20.00
N PRO A 295 14.52 -8.04 20.74
CA PRO A 295 13.73 -6.85 21.03
C PRO A 295 14.42 -5.87 21.98
N THR A 296 15.50 -6.28 22.68
CA THR A 296 16.29 -5.40 23.54
C THR A 296 17.59 -4.92 22.88
N GLY A 297 17.74 -5.18 21.58
CA GLY A 297 18.95 -4.88 20.81
C GLY A 297 20.06 -5.92 20.99
N GLU A 298 19.79 -7.03 21.67
CA GLU A 298 20.76 -8.11 21.81
C GLU A 298 20.99 -8.84 20.49
N VAL A 299 22.25 -9.07 20.12
CA VAL A 299 22.62 -9.74 18.87
C VAL A 299 23.31 -11.07 19.14
N PHE A 300 22.95 -12.13 18.42
CA PHE A 300 23.60 -13.43 18.46
C PHE A 300 23.52 -14.14 17.11
N LYS A 301 24.42 -15.09 16.86
CA LYS A 301 24.41 -15.91 15.64
C LYS A 301 23.80 -17.27 15.92
N LEU A 302 23.06 -17.80 14.94
CA LEU A 302 22.68 -19.22 14.98
C LEU A 302 23.90 -20.09 14.70
N THR A 303 23.90 -21.30 15.24
CA THR A 303 24.91 -22.30 14.94
C THR A 303 24.33 -23.38 14.02
N GLY A 304 25.13 -23.83 13.07
CA GLY A 304 24.85 -24.93 12.17
C GLY A 304 24.48 -26.20 12.94
N PRO A 305 23.52 -26.99 12.42
CA PRO A 305 22.94 -28.12 13.12
C PRO A 305 23.92 -29.28 13.33
N ASP A 306 24.93 -29.42 12.47
CA ASP A 306 25.79 -30.60 12.41
C ASP A 306 27.19 -30.42 13.02
N ASP A 307 27.70 -29.18 13.07
CA ASP A 307 29.09 -28.91 13.48
C ASP A 307 29.23 -27.86 14.60
N ASN A 308 28.10 -27.29 15.08
CA ASN A 308 28.04 -26.18 16.03
C ASN A 308 28.87 -24.94 15.61
N THR A 309 29.22 -24.80 14.33
CA THR A 309 29.85 -23.58 13.81
C THR A 309 28.77 -22.54 13.49
N ALA A 310 29.13 -21.28 13.24
CA ALA A 310 28.15 -20.27 12.82
C ALA A 310 27.77 -20.38 11.33
N THR A 311 28.48 -21.23 10.58
CA THR A 311 28.25 -21.44 9.15
C THR A 311 27.08 -22.38 8.96
N ILE A 312 26.18 -21.98 8.06
CA ILE A 312 25.00 -22.72 7.69
C ILE A 312 25.07 -23.03 6.20
N ILE A 313 24.96 -24.31 5.86
CA ILE A 313 25.07 -24.83 4.51
C ILE A 313 23.65 -25.19 4.01
N PRO A 314 23.10 -24.47 3.03
CA PRO A 314 21.84 -24.85 2.38
C PRO A 314 21.94 -26.19 1.66
N ASP A 315 20.80 -26.87 1.49
CA ASP A 315 20.72 -28.04 0.62
C ASP A 315 20.88 -27.67 -0.87
N ASP A 316 20.89 -28.69 -1.73
CA ASP A 316 21.06 -28.50 -3.19
C ASP A 316 19.96 -27.63 -3.82
N ASP A 317 18.81 -27.50 -3.15
CA ASP A 317 17.69 -26.65 -3.57
C ASP A 317 17.77 -25.22 -2.95
N GLY A 318 18.86 -24.91 -2.23
CA GLY A 318 19.10 -23.62 -1.61
C GLY A 318 18.29 -23.39 -0.33
N VAL A 319 17.70 -24.44 0.25
CA VAL A 319 16.86 -24.39 1.44
C VAL A 319 17.68 -24.76 2.68
N SER A 320 17.42 -24.04 3.78
CA SER A 320 18.13 -24.24 5.04
C SER A 320 17.17 -24.20 6.22
N GLY A 321 17.24 -25.18 7.12
CA GLY A 321 16.35 -25.33 8.28
C GLY A 321 17.12 -25.45 9.59
N HIS A 322 16.82 -24.58 10.57
CA HIS A 322 17.57 -24.44 11.82
C HIS A 322 16.65 -24.49 13.04
N PRO A 323 16.86 -25.41 14.00
CA PRO A 323 16.11 -25.39 15.24
C PRO A 323 16.54 -24.19 16.09
N VAL A 324 15.59 -23.31 16.40
CA VAL A 324 15.81 -22.13 17.25
C VAL A 324 15.06 -22.31 18.57
N ARG A 325 15.71 -21.91 19.68
CA ARG A 325 15.12 -21.88 21.02
C ARG A 325 15.25 -20.49 21.64
N LEU A 326 14.11 -19.84 21.87
CA LEU A 326 13.99 -18.51 22.47
C LEU A 326 13.38 -18.55 23.88
N GLY A 327 13.07 -19.74 24.43
CA GLY A 327 12.31 -19.87 25.68
C GLY A 327 12.87 -19.13 26.90
N SER A 328 14.19 -18.88 26.96
CA SER A 328 14.84 -18.10 28.04
C SER A 328 15.05 -16.62 27.68
N ARG A 329 14.62 -16.18 26.50
CA ARG A 329 14.78 -14.83 25.97
C ARG A 329 13.46 -14.04 26.11
N PRO A 330 13.48 -12.70 26.07
CA PRO A 330 12.26 -11.90 26.14
C PRO A 330 11.33 -12.16 24.96
N SER A 331 10.02 -12.09 25.20
CA SER A 331 9.03 -12.04 24.11
C SER A 331 9.17 -10.72 23.35
N GLY A 332 8.91 -10.74 22.05
CA GLY A 332 9.01 -9.55 21.20
C GLY A 332 9.45 -9.87 19.78
N LEU A 333 9.75 -8.82 19.02
CA LEU A 333 10.23 -8.91 17.65
C LEU A 333 11.71 -9.33 17.60
N TYR A 334 11.99 -10.42 16.89
CA TYR A 334 13.32 -10.86 16.50
C TYR A 334 13.52 -10.70 14.99
N ILE A 335 14.64 -10.12 14.60
CA ILE A 335 15.05 -9.94 13.19
C ILE A 335 16.17 -10.92 12.89
N PHE A 336 15.90 -11.86 11.98
CA PHE A 336 16.83 -12.86 11.47
C PHE A 336 17.39 -12.38 10.14
N THR A 337 18.67 -12.05 10.11
CA THR A 337 19.38 -11.56 8.93
C THR A 337 20.30 -12.65 8.42
N VAL A 338 19.97 -13.20 7.24
CA VAL A 338 20.79 -14.17 6.52
C VAL A 338 21.82 -13.41 5.71
N LYS A 339 23.10 -13.70 5.95
CA LYS A 339 24.24 -13.03 5.32
C LYS A 339 25.17 -14.04 4.64
N THR A 340 25.99 -13.57 3.71
CA THR A 340 27.16 -14.31 3.23
C THR A 340 28.12 -14.61 4.39
N THR A 341 28.97 -15.64 4.26
CA THR A 341 29.94 -16.02 5.30
C THR A 341 31.00 -14.96 5.59
N ASP A 342 31.27 -14.07 4.64
CA ASP A 342 32.13 -12.89 4.83
C ASP A 342 31.38 -11.67 5.38
N GLU A 343 30.07 -11.80 5.60
CA GLU A 343 29.15 -10.78 6.11
C GLU A 343 29.05 -9.52 5.24
N SER A 344 29.51 -9.57 3.98
CA SER A 344 29.51 -8.45 3.05
C SER A 344 28.14 -8.15 2.45
N GLN A 345 27.25 -9.15 2.37
CA GLN A 345 25.94 -9.04 1.75
C GLN A 345 24.85 -9.63 2.65
N THR A 346 23.72 -8.92 2.74
CA THR A 346 22.47 -9.46 3.28
C THR A 346 21.71 -10.14 2.15
N LEU A 347 21.39 -11.42 2.34
CA LEU A 347 20.73 -12.27 1.35
C LEU A 347 19.22 -12.37 1.62
N ALA A 348 18.82 -12.35 2.89
CA ALA A 348 17.42 -12.33 3.29
C ALA A 348 17.26 -11.75 4.70
N THR A 349 16.09 -11.17 4.98
CA THR A 349 15.69 -10.75 6.32
C THR A 349 14.33 -11.34 6.66
N LYS A 350 14.19 -11.89 7.87
CA LYS A 350 12.94 -12.45 8.40
C LYS A 350 12.61 -11.86 9.76
N ARG A 351 11.38 -11.38 9.92
CA ARG A 351 10.87 -10.70 11.10
C ARG A 351 9.92 -11.63 11.83
N LEU A 352 10.38 -12.22 12.93
CA LEU A 352 9.63 -13.22 13.69
C LEU A 352 9.29 -12.69 15.06
N TYR A 353 8.02 -12.72 15.42
CA TYR A 353 7.60 -12.28 16.74
C TYR A 353 7.51 -13.48 17.67
N TYR A 354 8.41 -13.58 18.64
CA TYR A 354 8.36 -14.63 19.65
C TYR A 354 7.32 -14.31 20.71
N HIS A 355 6.28 -15.14 20.82
CA HIS A 355 5.29 -15.04 21.88
C HIS A 355 4.74 -16.43 22.26
N PRO A 356 4.86 -16.88 23.53
CA PRO A 356 4.49 -18.24 23.92
C PRO A 356 2.99 -18.52 23.82
N GLU A 357 2.14 -17.54 24.16
CA GLU A 357 0.68 -17.71 24.18
C GLU A 357 0.00 -17.46 22.84
N LEU A 358 0.48 -16.46 22.06
CA LEU A 358 -0.12 -16.10 20.78
C LEU A 358 0.32 -17.00 19.62
N ALA A 359 1.43 -17.73 19.78
CA ALA A 359 1.87 -18.69 18.78
C ALA A 359 0.78 -19.75 18.51
N GLY A 360 0.36 -19.87 17.24
CA GLY A 360 -0.70 -20.80 16.83
C GLY A 360 -2.13 -20.28 16.98
N THR A 361 -2.33 -19.07 17.50
CA THR A 361 -3.67 -18.45 17.61
C THR A 361 -4.10 -17.68 16.35
N ALA A 362 -3.16 -17.40 15.44
CA ALA A 362 -3.36 -16.71 14.17
C ALA A 362 -4.17 -15.40 14.29
N PRO A 363 -3.75 -14.44 15.15
CA PRO A 363 -4.40 -13.14 15.24
C PRO A 363 -4.17 -12.35 13.94
N LEU A 364 -5.01 -11.35 13.70
CA LEU A 364 -4.83 -10.43 12.58
C LEU A 364 -3.53 -9.61 12.75
N GLY A 365 -3.22 -9.24 14.00
CA GLY A 365 -2.03 -8.47 14.33
C GLY A 365 -1.59 -8.55 15.79
N ILE A 366 -0.49 -7.88 16.09
CA ILE A 366 0.01 -7.60 17.43
C ILE A 366 0.10 -6.09 17.60
N VAL A 367 -0.34 -5.58 18.74
CA VAL A 367 -0.18 -4.17 19.12
C VAL A 367 0.66 -4.09 20.38
N GLU A 368 1.80 -3.42 20.28
CA GLU A 368 2.66 -3.06 21.41
C GLU A 368 2.51 -1.58 21.71
N ILE A 369 2.02 -1.27 22.90
CA ILE A 369 1.96 0.09 23.42
C ILE A 369 3.09 0.23 24.44
N ALA A 370 4.17 0.90 24.03
CA ALA A 370 5.16 1.44 24.94
C ALA A 370 4.49 2.58 25.73
N TYR A 371 4.35 2.38 27.03
CA TYR A 371 3.75 3.31 27.96
C TYR A 371 4.83 3.79 28.95
N PRO A 372 5.40 4.99 28.75
CA PRO A 372 6.44 5.52 29.60
C PRO A 372 5.95 5.64 31.06
N GLY A 373 6.68 5.03 31.97
CA GLY A 373 6.35 5.04 33.39
C GLY A 373 7.01 6.24 34.07
N ALA A 374 6.70 7.44 33.61
CA ALA A 374 6.97 8.63 34.40
C ALA A 374 5.72 8.97 35.21
N ASP A 375 5.91 9.31 36.49
CA ASP A 375 4.86 9.82 37.37
C ASP A 375 3.99 10.88 36.65
N ALA A 376 4.56 11.68 35.74
CA ALA A 376 3.85 12.67 34.92
C ALA A 376 2.71 12.12 34.03
N HIS A 377 2.79 10.87 33.52
CA HIS A 377 1.76 10.29 32.63
C HIS A 377 0.62 9.60 33.39
N LEU A 378 0.88 9.10 34.59
CA LEU A 378 -0.17 8.58 35.48
C LEU A 378 -1.06 9.70 36.05
N PHE A 379 -0.51 10.92 36.11
CA PHE A 379 -1.15 12.13 36.64
C PHE A 379 -1.50 13.17 35.56
N GLY A 380 -1.24 12.85 34.29
CA GLY A 380 -1.43 13.74 33.15
C GLY A 380 -2.84 13.68 32.57
N ASP A 381 -3.06 14.42 31.49
CA ASP A 381 -4.27 14.31 30.69
C ASP A 381 -4.38 12.91 30.09
N GLN A 382 -5.62 12.47 29.79
CA GLN A 382 -5.85 11.22 29.07
C GLN A 382 -5.10 11.22 27.74
N GLU A 383 -4.41 10.12 27.46
CA GLU A 383 -3.72 9.91 26.19
C GLU A 383 -4.64 9.27 25.14
N TYR A 384 -4.42 9.61 23.88
CA TYR A 384 -5.17 9.11 22.74
C TYR A 384 -4.24 8.53 21.70
N TYR A 385 -4.48 7.26 21.37
CA TYR A 385 -3.83 6.49 20.32
C TYR A 385 -4.87 6.04 19.30
N ALA A 386 -4.44 5.78 18.06
CA ALA A 386 -5.29 5.18 17.05
C ALA A 386 -4.52 4.16 16.20
N LEU A 387 -5.18 3.05 15.88
CA LEU A 387 -4.82 2.19 14.76
C LEU A 387 -5.53 2.75 13.54
N GLN A 388 -4.77 3.23 12.56
CA GLN A 388 -5.27 3.73 11.29
C GLN A 388 -5.15 2.64 10.24
N PHE A 389 -6.28 2.31 9.61
CA PHE A 389 -6.33 1.37 8.50
C PHE A 389 -6.69 2.09 7.21
N ASP A 390 -6.13 1.62 6.11
CA ASP A 390 -6.48 2.05 4.77
C ASP A 390 -7.48 1.08 4.15
N GLN A 391 -8.39 1.61 3.35
CA GLN A 391 -9.35 0.81 2.60
C GLN A 391 -8.81 0.56 1.20
N LYS A 392 -9.05 -0.63 0.66
CA LYS A 392 -8.72 -0.95 -0.73
C LYS A 392 -9.53 -0.07 -1.69
N ALA A 393 -8.94 0.22 -2.84
CA ALA A 393 -9.57 0.98 -3.91
C ALA A 393 -9.32 0.33 -5.28
N THR A 394 -10.27 0.48 -6.19
CA THR A 394 -10.26 -0.19 -7.51
C THR A 394 -10.74 0.76 -8.58
N TYR A 395 -10.18 0.70 -9.79
CA TYR A 395 -10.77 1.37 -10.95
C TYR A 395 -12.10 0.71 -11.29
N TRP A 396 -13.15 1.51 -11.45
CA TRP A 396 -14.47 0.99 -11.79
C TRP A 396 -14.72 1.17 -13.28
N THR A 397 -15.10 0.07 -13.92
CA THR A 397 -15.39 0.02 -15.34
C THR A 397 -16.83 -0.42 -15.56
N PHE A 398 -17.62 0.46 -16.18
CA PHE A 398 -18.99 0.20 -16.57
C PHE A 398 -19.07 -0.02 -18.08
N THR A 399 -19.45 -1.22 -18.48
CA THR A 399 -19.81 -1.50 -19.88
C THR A 399 -21.32 -1.59 -20.00
N ILE A 400 -21.89 -0.59 -20.67
CA ILE A 400 -23.33 -0.41 -20.82
C ILE A 400 -23.74 -0.95 -22.18
N ILE A 401 -24.74 -1.82 -22.20
CA ILE A 401 -25.17 -2.61 -23.36
C ILE A 401 -26.64 -2.32 -23.62
N ASP A 402 -26.94 -1.74 -24.79
CA ASP A 402 -28.31 -1.41 -25.19
C ASP A 402 -28.98 -2.63 -25.82
N LYS A 403 -30.01 -3.17 -25.13
CA LYS A 403 -30.88 -4.23 -25.66
C LYS A 403 -32.03 -3.69 -26.50
N SER A 404 -32.40 -2.44 -26.30
CA SER A 404 -33.53 -1.81 -26.99
C SER A 404 -33.18 -1.35 -28.40
N GLY A 405 -31.90 -1.08 -28.66
CA GLY A 405 -31.41 -0.46 -29.90
C GLY A 405 -31.85 0.99 -30.06
N GLN A 406 -32.30 1.65 -28.99
CA GLN A 406 -32.81 3.02 -28.99
C GLN A 406 -31.79 4.02 -28.45
N ILE A 407 -30.70 3.57 -27.83
CA ILE A 407 -29.67 4.45 -27.26
C ILE A 407 -28.55 4.59 -28.29
N ASP A 408 -28.26 5.82 -28.70
CA ASP A 408 -27.13 6.10 -29.58
C ASP A 408 -25.86 6.31 -28.74
N PHE A 409 -24.91 5.38 -28.84
CA PHE A 409 -23.62 5.46 -28.15
C PHE A 409 -22.53 6.15 -28.98
N THR A 410 -22.85 6.56 -30.21
CA THR A 410 -21.94 7.35 -31.04
C THR A 410 -21.85 8.81 -30.59
N ASP A 411 -22.76 9.23 -29.70
CA ASP A 411 -22.78 10.56 -29.09
C ASP A 411 -21.55 10.82 -28.19
N ALA A 412 -21.02 12.04 -28.26
CA ALA A 412 -19.92 12.53 -27.43
C ALA A 412 -20.41 13.06 -26.07
N ASP A 413 -21.73 13.30 -25.91
CA ASP A 413 -22.31 13.99 -24.76
C ASP A 413 -22.78 13.05 -23.62
N LEU A 414 -22.43 11.76 -23.69
CA LEU A 414 -22.73 10.76 -22.67
C LEU A 414 -21.69 10.74 -21.54
N VAL A 415 -22.17 10.78 -20.29
CA VAL A 415 -21.33 10.81 -19.08
C VAL A 415 -21.92 9.95 -17.95
N ILE A 416 -21.05 9.48 -17.05
CA ILE A 416 -21.48 8.99 -15.73
C ILE A 416 -21.20 10.11 -14.72
N GLU A 417 -22.27 10.59 -14.08
CA GLU A 417 -22.22 11.61 -13.04
C GLU A 417 -22.71 11.06 -11.70
N ASP A 418 -22.28 11.69 -10.61
CA ASP A 418 -22.73 11.38 -9.26
C ASP A 418 -23.80 12.38 -8.79
N ASP A 419 -25.04 11.91 -8.68
CA ASP A 419 -26.20 12.67 -8.18
C ASP A 419 -26.71 12.10 -6.84
N SER A 420 -25.84 11.43 -6.07
CA SER A 420 -26.25 10.74 -4.84
C SER A 420 -26.69 11.67 -3.72
N GLY A 421 -26.11 12.86 -3.67
CA GLY A 421 -26.21 13.73 -2.49
C GLY A 421 -25.59 13.11 -1.23
N ASP A 422 -24.81 12.02 -1.36
CA ASP A 422 -24.14 11.36 -0.25
C ASP A 422 -23.11 12.34 0.35
N THR A 423 -23.14 12.54 1.67
CA THR A 423 -22.20 13.44 2.38
C THR A 423 -21.47 12.72 3.50
N GLY A 424 -20.20 13.06 3.70
CA GLY A 424 -19.37 12.52 4.78
C GLY A 424 -18.48 11.36 4.35
N ASN A 425 -17.57 10.95 5.23
CA ASN A 425 -16.70 9.80 4.99
C ASN A 425 -17.56 8.53 4.83
N PRO A 426 -17.38 7.68 3.79
CA PRO A 426 -16.35 7.72 2.75
C PRO A 426 -16.78 8.25 1.37
N TYR A 427 -17.91 8.95 1.27
CA TYR A 427 -18.46 9.36 -0.02
C TYR A 427 -17.79 10.63 -0.57
N ALA A 428 -17.32 10.53 -1.81
CA ALA A 428 -16.83 11.64 -2.63
C ALA A 428 -17.44 11.56 -4.04
N THR A 429 -17.22 12.63 -4.82
CA THR A 429 -17.56 12.67 -6.26
C THR A 429 -16.45 12.00 -7.06
N TYR A 430 -16.82 11.13 -8.00
CA TYR A 430 -15.89 10.40 -8.86
C TYR A 430 -16.19 10.69 -10.32
N GLU A 431 -15.14 11.03 -11.08
CA GLU A 431 -15.24 11.27 -12.52
C GLU A 431 -15.02 9.99 -13.32
N PHE A 432 -15.78 9.85 -14.40
CA PHE A 432 -15.69 8.76 -15.35
C PHE A 432 -15.44 9.31 -16.75
N VAL A 433 -14.68 8.57 -17.55
CA VAL A 433 -14.38 8.89 -18.96
C VAL A 433 -14.77 7.74 -19.85
N LYS A 434 -15.22 8.04 -21.06
CA LYS A 434 -15.46 7.04 -22.10
C LYS A 434 -14.14 6.30 -22.38
N GLY A 435 -14.18 4.97 -22.27
CA GLY A 435 -13.05 4.08 -22.45
C GLY A 435 -13.18 3.22 -23.72
N PRO A 436 -12.10 2.55 -24.14
CA PRO A 436 -12.15 1.62 -25.25
C PRO A 436 -13.09 0.45 -24.91
N LEU A 437 -13.84 -0.01 -25.92
CA LEU A 437 -14.64 -1.23 -25.81
C LEU A 437 -13.75 -2.42 -26.17
N ASP A 438 -13.77 -3.48 -25.34
CA ASP A 438 -13.12 -4.74 -25.71
C ASP A 438 -13.99 -5.50 -26.72
N GLU A 439 -13.69 -5.32 -28.01
CA GLU A 439 -14.40 -5.93 -29.13
C GLU A 439 -14.32 -7.46 -29.16
N SER A 440 -13.43 -8.07 -28.37
CA SER A 440 -13.28 -9.53 -28.31
C SER A 440 -14.25 -10.22 -27.33
N SER A 441 -14.96 -9.45 -26.50
CA SER A 441 -15.81 -10.01 -25.46
C SER A 441 -17.09 -10.62 -26.00
N THR A 442 -17.34 -11.87 -25.59
CA THR A 442 -18.58 -12.58 -25.89
C THR A 442 -19.81 -12.00 -25.19
N GLU A 443 -19.65 -11.16 -24.16
CA GLU A 443 -20.75 -10.62 -23.36
C GLU A 443 -21.55 -9.53 -24.09
N TRP A 444 -20.92 -8.78 -25.00
CA TRP A 444 -21.56 -7.76 -25.85
C TRP A 444 -21.26 -7.90 -27.35
N ALA A 445 -20.63 -8.98 -27.78
CA ALA A 445 -20.37 -9.25 -29.19
C ALA A 445 -21.63 -9.05 -30.06
N GLY A 446 -21.52 -8.16 -31.06
CA GLY A 446 -22.59 -7.86 -32.00
C GLY A 446 -23.74 -7.00 -31.44
N ARG A 447 -23.56 -6.38 -30.26
CA ARG A 447 -24.53 -5.44 -29.66
C ARG A 447 -23.95 -4.02 -29.63
N ASN A 448 -24.83 -3.03 -29.53
CA ASN A 448 -24.43 -1.66 -29.27
C ASN A 448 -24.00 -1.55 -27.80
N ALA A 449 -22.75 -1.13 -27.55
CA ALA A 449 -22.19 -1.02 -26.21
C ALA A 449 -21.21 0.17 -26.08
N ILE A 450 -21.07 0.67 -24.87
CA ILE A 450 -20.14 1.74 -24.51
C ILE A 450 -19.49 1.43 -23.17
N THR A 451 -18.21 1.76 -23.02
CA THR A 451 -17.48 1.58 -21.77
C THR A 451 -17.14 2.94 -21.16
N PHE A 452 -17.26 3.03 -19.84
CA PHE A 452 -16.79 4.15 -19.02
C PHE A 452 -15.86 3.64 -17.92
N ASN A 453 -14.72 4.29 -17.77
CA ASN A 453 -13.72 3.98 -16.75
C ASN A 453 -13.64 5.14 -15.75
N SER A 454 -13.54 4.84 -14.46
CA SER A 454 -13.24 5.87 -13.46
C SER A 454 -11.84 6.44 -13.72
N LYS A 455 -11.66 7.77 -13.56
CA LYS A 455 -10.34 8.41 -13.72
C LYS A 455 -9.36 8.08 -12.60
N GLN A 456 -9.87 7.66 -11.46
CA GLN A 456 -9.14 7.37 -10.24
C GLN A 456 -9.69 6.09 -9.61
N PRO A 457 -8.92 5.39 -8.76
CA PRO A 457 -9.43 4.24 -8.05
C PRO A 457 -10.51 4.70 -7.05
N ILE A 458 -11.64 4.01 -7.07
CA ILE A 458 -12.76 4.24 -6.16
C ILE A 458 -12.61 3.28 -4.99
N PRO A 459 -12.56 3.79 -3.75
CA PRO A 459 -12.47 2.96 -2.56
C PRO A 459 -13.67 2.04 -2.36
N LEU A 460 -13.45 0.95 -1.63
CA LEU A 460 -14.53 0.08 -1.17
C LEU A 460 -15.25 0.72 0.01
N PHE A 461 -16.58 0.56 0.05
CA PHE A 461 -17.43 1.17 1.05
C PHE A 461 -18.33 0.13 1.70
N GLN A 462 -18.57 0.27 3.01
CA GLN A 462 -19.54 -0.55 3.73
C GLN A 462 -20.95 -0.39 3.16
N SER A 463 -21.29 0.83 2.75
CA SER A 463 -22.57 1.16 2.14
C SER A 463 -22.36 1.47 0.66
N PRO A 464 -23.16 0.88 -0.25
CA PRO A 464 -22.97 1.05 -1.69
C PRO A 464 -23.24 2.50 -2.10
N LYS A 465 -22.57 2.93 -3.16
CA LYS A 465 -22.78 4.26 -3.74
C LYS A 465 -23.98 4.17 -4.70
N THR A 466 -24.98 5.01 -4.51
CA THR A 466 -26.28 4.83 -5.21
C THR A 466 -26.63 5.91 -6.23
N GLY A 467 -25.90 7.02 -6.28
CA GLY A 467 -26.21 8.13 -7.19
C GLY A 467 -25.41 8.19 -8.47
N LEU A 468 -24.60 7.19 -8.78
CA LEU A 468 -23.95 7.14 -10.09
C LEU A 468 -25.02 6.91 -11.18
N ALA A 469 -25.11 7.84 -12.12
CA ALA A 469 -26.14 7.88 -13.16
C ALA A 469 -25.53 8.08 -14.54
N LEU A 470 -26.01 7.32 -15.54
CA LEU A 470 -25.70 7.57 -16.95
C LEU A 470 -26.61 8.71 -17.46
N LYS A 471 -26.00 9.76 -18.01
CA LYS A 471 -26.71 10.92 -18.57
C LYS A 471 -26.27 11.23 -20.01
N ASN A 472 -27.20 11.75 -20.82
CA ASN A 472 -26.91 12.48 -22.05
C ASN A 472 -27.04 13.98 -21.77
N THR A 473 -25.92 14.70 -21.75
CA THR A 473 -25.87 16.13 -21.39
C THR A 473 -26.52 17.06 -22.42
N SER A 474 -26.80 16.57 -23.63
CA SER A 474 -27.47 17.32 -24.71
C SER A 474 -28.99 17.11 -24.75
N ALA A 475 -29.55 16.24 -23.92
CA ALA A 475 -30.98 15.93 -23.90
C ALA A 475 -31.77 16.78 -22.87
N SER A 476 -33.05 17.03 -23.17
CA SER A 476 -33.96 17.76 -22.26
C SER A 476 -34.32 16.97 -20.99
N ASP A 477 -34.34 15.64 -21.09
CA ASP A 477 -34.41 14.71 -19.97
C ASP A 477 -33.15 13.85 -20.02
N PRO A 478 -32.05 14.27 -19.36
CA PRO A 478 -30.73 13.74 -19.62
C PRO A 478 -30.51 12.36 -19.00
N VAL A 479 -31.28 11.94 -17.98
CA VAL A 479 -30.99 10.72 -17.22
C VAL A 479 -31.47 9.47 -17.97
N ILE A 480 -30.52 8.61 -18.34
CA ILE A 480 -30.80 7.32 -18.97
C ILE A 480 -30.90 6.22 -17.91
N ILE A 481 -30.01 6.24 -16.91
CA ILE A 481 -29.98 5.30 -15.79
C ILE A 481 -29.70 6.09 -14.52
N SER A 482 -30.54 5.97 -13.49
CA SER A 482 -30.42 6.79 -12.28
C SER A 482 -29.62 6.15 -11.13
N HIS A 483 -29.40 4.83 -11.15
CA HIS A 483 -28.72 4.09 -10.07
C HIS A 483 -27.87 2.95 -10.64
N LEU A 484 -26.66 3.26 -11.08
CA LEU A 484 -25.68 2.25 -11.47
C LEU A 484 -25.25 1.46 -10.22
N ASN A 485 -25.29 0.14 -10.31
CA ASN A 485 -24.84 -0.72 -9.23
C ASN A 485 -23.31 -0.61 -9.06
N ASN A 486 -22.80 -0.82 -7.85
CA ASN A 486 -21.35 -0.90 -7.65
C ASN A 486 -20.78 -2.18 -8.27
N PRO A 487 -19.65 -2.12 -9.00
CA PRO A 487 -18.89 -3.29 -9.39
C PRO A 487 -18.64 -4.24 -8.21
N ALA A 488 -18.61 -5.54 -8.49
CA ALA A 488 -18.34 -6.53 -7.46
C ALA A 488 -16.95 -6.28 -6.84
N VAL A 489 -16.85 -6.45 -5.52
CA VAL A 489 -15.57 -6.37 -4.82
C VAL A 489 -14.67 -7.48 -5.35
N PRO A 490 -13.53 -7.15 -5.96
CA PRO A 490 -12.64 -8.18 -6.45
C PRO A 490 -11.92 -8.88 -5.31
N GLY A 491 -11.43 -10.09 -5.56
CA GLY A 491 -10.49 -10.77 -4.65
C GLY A 491 -9.18 -9.98 -4.46
N ASN A 492 -8.30 -10.47 -3.58
CA ASN A 492 -7.16 -9.75 -3.01
C ASN A 492 -6.18 -9.00 -3.94
N HIS A 493 -6.24 -9.14 -5.27
CA HIS A 493 -5.19 -8.68 -6.19
C HIS A 493 -5.68 -8.00 -7.48
N ILE A 494 -6.97 -7.62 -7.60
CA ILE A 494 -7.47 -6.99 -8.83
C ILE A 494 -7.60 -5.48 -8.63
N VAL A 495 -6.94 -4.72 -9.50
CA VAL A 495 -6.89 -3.24 -9.51
C VAL A 495 -8.09 -2.63 -10.24
N GLU A 496 -8.89 -3.45 -10.92
CA GLU A 496 -10.04 -3.05 -11.73
C GLU A 496 -11.27 -3.92 -11.41
N SER A 497 -12.40 -3.26 -11.18
CA SER A 497 -13.70 -3.88 -10.95
C SER A 497 -14.63 -3.58 -12.13
N LYS A 498 -15.06 -4.62 -12.84
CA LYS A 498 -15.89 -4.50 -14.05
C LYS A 498 -17.36 -4.80 -13.77
N MET A 499 -18.25 -4.10 -14.45
CA MET A 499 -19.68 -4.35 -14.41
C MET A 499 -20.32 -4.19 -15.80
N TYR A 500 -21.21 -5.13 -16.13
CA TYR A 500 -22.07 -5.07 -17.30
C TYR A 500 -23.46 -4.59 -16.94
N VAL A 501 -23.87 -3.50 -17.57
CA VAL A 501 -25.17 -2.87 -17.35
C VAL A 501 -25.99 -3.05 -18.61
N PHE A 502 -27.03 -3.87 -18.54
CA PHE A 502 -27.93 -4.09 -19.66
C PHE A 502 -29.13 -3.18 -19.55
N VAL A 503 -29.34 -2.35 -20.56
CA VAL A 503 -30.42 -1.34 -20.62
C VAL A 503 -31.46 -1.74 -21.65
#